data_AF-C9JF34-F1
#
_entry.id   AF-C9JF34-F1
#
_cell.length_a   1.000
_cell.length_b   1.000
_cell.length_c   1.000
_cell.angle_alpha   90.00
_cell.angle_beta   90.00
_cell.angle_gamma   90.00
#
_symmetry.space_group_name_H-M   'P 1'
#
loop_
_entity.id
_entity.type
_entity.pdbx_description
1 polymer ?
#
loop_
_entity_poly.entity_id
_entity_poly.type
_entity_poly.pdbx_seq_one_letter_code
_entity_poly.pdbx_strand_id
1 'polypeptide(L)'
;MLPKRRRARVGSPSGDAASSTPPSTRFPGVAIYLVEPRMGRSRRAFLTGLARSKGFRVLDACSSEATHVVMEETSAEEAVSWQERRMAAAPPGCTPPALLDISWLTESLGAGQPVPVECRHRLEEALEILAEAAGFEGSEGRLLTFCRAASVLKALPSP
;
A
#
# COMPACT_ATOMS: atom_id res chain seq x y z
N MET A 1 32.83 -4.50 -51.80
CA MET A 1 33.67 -5.14 -50.77
C MET A 1 35.06 -4.52 -50.79
N LEU A 2 35.36 -3.59 -49.88
CA LEU A 2 36.69 -3.38 -49.26
C LEU A 2 36.53 -2.35 -48.11
N PRO A 3 37.11 -2.57 -46.91
CA PRO A 3 36.85 -1.76 -45.71
C PRO A 3 38.00 -0.81 -45.39
N LYS A 4 37.71 0.32 -44.72
CA LYS A 4 38.49 0.92 -43.60
C LYS A 4 38.19 2.41 -43.47
N ARG A 5 37.47 2.79 -42.41
CA ARG A 5 37.66 4.09 -41.77
C ARG A 5 37.93 3.86 -40.29
N ARG A 6 39.20 3.99 -39.93
CA ARG A 6 39.65 4.25 -38.56
C ARG A 6 39.25 5.68 -38.19
N ARG A 7 38.51 5.86 -37.11
CA ARG A 7 38.67 7.02 -36.23
C ARG A 7 38.79 6.51 -34.80
N ALA A 8 39.93 6.83 -34.20
CA ALA A 8 40.21 6.63 -32.81
C ALA A 8 39.54 7.72 -31.96
N ARG A 9 39.02 7.33 -30.80
CA ARG A 9 39.10 8.06 -29.53
C ARG A 9 38.71 7.03 -28.45
N VAL A 10 39.69 6.37 -27.82
CA VAL A 10 40.25 6.72 -26.49
C VAL A 10 39.14 6.95 -25.47
N GLY A 11 39.09 6.04 -24.48
CA GLY A 11 38.31 6.20 -23.26
C GLY A 11 37.62 4.91 -22.80
N SER A 12 38.39 3.92 -22.34
CA SER A 12 37.95 3.11 -21.19
C SER A 12 38.69 3.69 -19.98
N PRO A 13 38.09 3.70 -18.78
CA PRO A 13 38.09 2.46 -18.00
C PRO A 13 36.75 2.24 -17.25
N SER A 14 36.37 0.98 -17.08
CA SER A 14 36.36 0.31 -15.77
C SER A 14 35.01 0.43 -15.08
N GLY A 15 34.48 -0.72 -14.69
CA GLY A 15 33.18 -0.86 -14.07
C GLY A 15 33.03 0.03 -12.84
N ASP A 16 31.98 0.82 -12.85
CA ASP A 16 31.21 0.97 -11.65
C ASP A 16 30.22 -0.19 -11.64
N ALA A 17 30.49 -1.12 -10.73
CA ALA A 17 29.43 -1.88 -10.12
C ALA A 17 28.37 -0.83 -9.73
N ALA A 18 27.28 -0.79 -10.48
CA ALA A 18 26.09 -0.09 -10.05
C ALA A 18 25.69 -0.78 -8.75
N SER A 19 26.23 -0.29 -7.64
CA SER A 19 25.55 -0.30 -6.37
C SER A 19 24.16 0.19 -6.71
N SER A 20 23.23 -0.76 -6.77
CA SER A 20 21.80 -0.54 -6.76
C SER A 20 21.48 0.11 -5.42
N THR A 21 21.99 1.32 -5.22
CA THR A 21 21.51 2.24 -4.21
C THR A 21 20.08 2.48 -4.64
N PRO A 22 19.08 1.98 -3.90
CA PRO A 22 17.70 2.29 -4.24
C PRO A 22 17.61 3.82 -4.32
N PRO A 23 16.92 4.37 -5.33
CA PRO A 23 16.81 5.81 -5.50
C PRO A 23 16.42 6.40 -4.16
N SER A 24 17.16 7.41 -3.68
CA SER A 24 16.94 8.03 -2.37
C SER A 24 15.52 8.57 -2.28
N THR A 25 14.58 7.72 -1.88
CA THR A 25 13.17 8.06 -1.81
C THR A 25 12.98 9.02 -0.66
N ARG A 26 12.14 10.05 -0.84
CA ARG A 26 11.91 11.08 0.19
C ARG A 26 11.34 10.48 1.47
N PHE A 27 10.70 9.32 1.38
CA PHE A 27 10.05 8.62 2.48
C PHE A 27 10.51 7.15 2.54
N PRO A 28 11.72 6.86 3.06
CA PRO A 28 12.24 5.49 3.10
C PRO A 28 11.45 4.57 4.04
N GLY A 29 10.76 5.14 5.03
CA GLY A 29 9.89 4.41 5.97
C GLY A 29 8.52 4.00 5.41
N VAL A 30 8.15 4.46 4.20
CA VAL A 30 6.86 4.15 3.57
C VAL A 30 7.12 3.46 2.24
N ALA A 31 7.15 2.13 2.28
CA ALA A 31 7.27 1.26 1.12
C ALA A 31 5.89 0.73 0.70
N ILE A 32 5.45 1.14 -0.50
CA ILE A 32 4.13 0.88 -1.06
C ILE A 32 4.23 -0.26 -2.06
N TYR A 33 3.35 -1.25 -1.96
CA TYR A 33 3.19 -2.30 -2.97
C TYR A 33 1.78 -2.23 -3.56
N LEU A 34 1.68 -2.25 -4.89
CA LEU A 34 0.40 -2.19 -5.62
C LEU A 34 0.03 -3.58 -6.13
N VAL A 35 -1.15 -4.06 -5.73
CA VAL A 35 -1.64 -5.40 -6.07
C VAL A 35 -2.22 -5.41 -7.49
N GLU A 36 -1.60 -6.17 -8.40
CA GLU A 36 -1.98 -6.22 -9.82
C GLU A 36 -3.37 -6.81 -10.16
N PRO A 37 -3.81 -7.94 -9.56
CA PRO A 37 -4.95 -8.71 -10.05
C PRO A 37 -6.24 -7.94 -10.34
N ARG A 38 -6.52 -6.85 -9.60
CA ARG A 38 -7.72 -6.02 -9.79
C ARG A 38 -7.42 -4.64 -10.39
N MET A 39 -6.28 -4.05 -10.05
CA MET A 39 -5.90 -2.71 -10.53
C MET A 39 -5.57 -2.65 -12.04
N GLY A 40 -5.02 -3.73 -12.60
CA GLY A 40 -4.58 -3.77 -13.99
C GLY A 40 -3.21 -3.11 -14.24
N ARG A 41 -2.47 -3.64 -15.23
CA ARG A 41 -1.06 -3.26 -15.49
C ARG A 41 -0.87 -1.78 -15.82
N SER A 42 -1.74 -1.20 -16.65
CA SER A 42 -1.64 0.20 -17.07
C SER A 42 -1.81 1.16 -15.90
N ARG A 43 -2.83 0.92 -15.06
CA ARG A 43 -3.10 1.76 -13.90
C ARG A 43 -2.04 1.59 -12.83
N ARG A 44 -1.57 0.35 -12.57
CA ARG A 44 -0.42 0.13 -11.70
C ARG A 44 0.81 0.91 -12.16
N ALA A 45 1.15 0.84 -13.45
CA ALA A 45 2.29 1.56 -14.01
C ALA A 45 2.14 3.08 -13.87
N PHE A 46 0.94 3.61 -14.13
CA PHE A 46 0.63 5.02 -13.94
C PHE A 46 0.80 5.48 -12.48
N LEU A 47 0.18 4.76 -11.53
CA LEU A 47 0.28 5.07 -10.11
C LEU A 47 1.70 4.91 -9.59
N THR A 48 2.43 3.90 -10.06
CA THR A 48 3.84 3.70 -9.74
C THR A 48 4.69 4.88 -10.20
N GLY A 49 4.52 5.32 -11.45
CA GLY A 49 5.22 6.48 -11.98
C GLY A 49 4.89 7.77 -11.23
N LEU A 50 3.61 8.00 -10.95
CA LEU A 50 3.13 9.17 -10.23
C LEU A 50 3.65 9.20 -8.77
N ALA A 51 3.60 8.08 -8.06
CA ALA A 51 4.12 7.95 -6.71
C ALA A 51 5.65 8.14 -6.66
N ARG A 52 6.39 7.57 -7.61
CA ARG A 52 7.85 7.78 -7.70
C ARG A 52 8.19 9.24 -8.00
N SER A 53 7.42 9.91 -8.86
CA SER A 53 7.58 11.34 -9.14
C SER A 53 7.36 12.21 -7.90
N LYS A 54 6.44 11.81 -7.01
CA LYS A 54 6.20 12.49 -5.72
C LYS A 54 7.23 12.11 -4.63
N GLY A 55 8.06 11.09 -4.87
CA GLY A 55 9.14 10.67 -3.98
C GLY A 55 8.79 9.50 -3.05
N PHE A 56 7.67 8.81 -3.29
CA PHE A 56 7.31 7.58 -2.58
C PHE A 56 8.17 6.39 -3.03
N ARG A 57 8.41 5.45 -2.11
CA ARG A 57 9.05 4.16 -2.42
C ARG A 57 7.97 3.17 -2.85
N VAL A 58 7.96 2.84 -4.14
CA VAL A 58 7.05 1.82 -4.69
C VAL A 58 7.84 0.56 -5.01
N LEU A 59 7.35 -0.59 -4.53
CA LEU A 59 7.92 -1.90 -4.76
C LEU A 59 7.25 -2.55 -5.98
N ASP A 60 8.06 -3.03 -6.92
CA ASP A 60 7.57 -3.77 -8.10
C ASP A 60 7.13 -5.20 -7.77
N ALA A 61 7.68 -5.77 -6.71
CA ALA A 61 7.40 -7.13 -6.26
C ALA A 61 7.05 -7.16 -4.77
N CYS A 62 6.35 -8.22 -4.38
CA CYS A 62 5.92 -8.42 -3.00
C CYS A 62 7.09 -8.76 -2.09
N SER A 63 7.75 -7.75 -1.53
CA SER A 63 8.88 -7.90 -0.60
C SER A 63 8.44 -7.78 0.86
N SER A 64 9.21 -8.34 1.79
CA SER A 64 9.05 -8.15 3.24
C SER A 64 9.26 -6.69 3.67
N GLU A 65 9.89 -5.88 2.83
CA GLU A 65 10.00 -4.43 3.02
C GLU A 65 8.67 -3.68 2.82
N ALA A 66 7.65 -4.31 2.23
CA ALA A 66 6.37 -3.66 1.99
C ALA A 66 5.71 -3.34 3.33
N THR A 67 5.44 -2.06 3.55
CA THR A 67 4.77 -1.56 4.77
C THR A 67 3.29 -1.28 4.50
N HIS A 68 2.99 -0.79 3.29
CA HIS A 68 1.66 -0.42 2.85
C HIS A 68 1.36 -1.20 1.57
N VAL A 69 0.29 -1.97 1.59
CA VAL A 69 -0.19 -2.68 0.41
C VAL A 69 -1.46 -2.00 -0.04
N VAL A 70 -1.46 -1.53 -1.28
CA VAL A 70 -2.60 -0.84 -1.89
C VAL A 70 -3.30 -1.77 -2.85
N MET A 71 -4.58 -1.96 -2.61
CA MET A 71 -5.50 -2.73 -3.45
C MET A 71 -6.59 -1.79 -3.98
N GLU A 72 -7.20 -2.18 -5.09
CA GLU A 72 -8.31 -1.44 -5.70
C GLU A 72 -9.45 -2.42 -5.96
N GLU A 73 -10.68 -1.98 -5.72
CA GLU A 73 -11.89 -2.80 -5.92
C GLU A 73 -11.77 -4.20 -5.29
N THR A 74 -11.11 -4.26 -4.14
CA THR A 74 -10.85 -5.51 -3.43
C THR A 74 -11.64 -5.51 -2.13
N SER A 75 -12.41 -6.56 -1.88
CA SER A 75 -13.16 -6.70 -0.63
C SER A 75 -12.22 -6.99 0.55
N ALA A 76 -12.76 -6.81 1.76
CA ALA A 76 -12.03 -7.12 2.99
C ALA A 76 -11.58 -8.59 3.03
N GLU A 77 -12.45 -9.54 2.64
CA GLU A 77 -12.07 -10.96 2.64
C GLU A 77 -11.01 -11.30 1.59
N GLU A 78 -11.05 -10.70 0.39
CA GLU A 78 -10.02 -10.90 -0.62
C GLU A 78 -8.67 -10.32 -0.15
N ALA A 79 -8.69 -9.17 0.51
CA ALA A 79 -7.49 -8.55 1.07
C ALA A 79 -6.85 -9.43 2.14
N VAL A 80 -7.64 -9.95 3.09
CA VAL A 80 -7.18 -10.86 4.15
C VAL A 80 -6.62 -12.15 3.53
N SER A 81 -7.36 -12.79 2.62
CA SER A 81 -6.88 -14.00 1.95
C SER A 81 -5.55 -13.77 1.22
N TRP A 82 -5.39 -12.61 0.59
CA TRP A 82 -4.13 -12.24 -0.03
C TRP A 82 -2.99 -12.07 0.99
N GLN A 83 -3.26 -11.44 2.14
CA GLN A 83 -2.28 -11.28 3.21
C GLN A 83 -1.88 -12.62 3.84
N GLU A 84 -2.83 -13.52 4.08
CA GLU A 84 -2.55 -14.88 4.57
C GLU A 84 -1.65 -15.64 3.60
N ARG A 85 -1.94 -15.59 2.30
CA ARG A 85 -1.10 -16.21 1.26
C ARG A 85 0.32 -15.64 1.25
N ARG A 86 0.45 -14.34 1.54
CA ARG A 86 1.76 -13.71 1.69
C ARG A 86 2.47 -14.13 2.96
N MET A 87 1.79 -14.15 4.09
CA MET A 87 2.37 -14.55 5.37
C MET A 87 2.82 -16.02 5.32
N ALA A 88 2.08 -16.88 4.62
CA ALA A 88 2.46 -18.27 4.35
C ALA A 88 3.73 -18.39 3.48
N ALA A 89 3.96 -17.43 2.57
CA ALA A 89 5.16 -17.37 1.74
C ALA A 89 6.31 -16.55 2.35
N ALA A 90 6.05 -15.81 3.43
CA ALA A 90 7.02 -14.95 4.09
C ALA A 90 7.80 -15.71 5.17
N PRO A 91 9.04 -15.31 5.47
CA PRO A 91 9.78 -15.83 6.62
C PRO A 91 9.02 -15.60 7.94
N PRO A 92 9.10 -16.53 8.90
CA PRO A 92 8.52 -16.33 10.23
C PRO A 92 9.18 -15.14 10.93
N GLY A 93 8.36 -14.19 11.39
CA GLY A 93 8.82 -12.96 12.07
C GLY A 93 8.66 -11.67 11.26
N CYS A 94 8.15 -11.73 10.03
CA CYS A 94 7.78 -10.52 9.29
C CYS A 94 6.50 -9.87 9.84
N THR A 95 6.54 -8.55 10.06
CA THR A 95 5.35 -7.77 10.42
C THR A 95 4.36 -7.73 9.25
N PRO A 96 3.06 -7.94 9.47
CA PRO A 96 2.07 -7.83 8.41
C PRO A 96 2.01 -6.39 7.88
N PRO A 97 1.99 -6.18 6.55
CA PRO A 97 1.80 -4.85 5.98
C PRO A 97 0.36 -4.38 6.18
N ALA A 98 0.17 -3.07 6.31
CA ALA A 98 -1.16 -2.48 6.33
C ALA A 98 -1.85 -2.67 4.96
N LEU A 99 -2.99 -3.33 4.93
CA LEU A 99 -3.83 -3.47 3.74
C LEU A 99 -4.74 -2.27 3.58
N LEU A 100 -4.53 -1.53 2.49
CA LEU A 100 -5.17 -0.26 2.23
C LEU A 100 -5.89 -0.25 0.89
N ASP A 101 -6.97 0.52 0.83
CA ASP A 101 -7.66 0.85 -0.41
C ASP A 101 -6.89 1.91 -1.22
N ILE A 102 -7.19 1.99 -2.53
CA ILE A 102 -6.65 2.98 -3.47
C ILE A 102 -6.88 4.42 -3.01
N SER A 103 -7.96 4.69 -2.26
CA SER A 103 -8.26 6.00 -1.67
C SER A 103 -7.05 6.59 -0.92
N TRP A 104 -6.41 5.82 -0.03
CA TRP A 104 -5.23 6.27 0.71
C TRP A 104 -4.09 6.71 -0.20
N LEU A 105 -3.84 5.94 -1.27
CA LEU A 105 -2.79 6.27 -2.22
C LEU A 105 -3.14 7.56 -2.96
N THR A 106 -4.38 7.71 -3.43
CA THR A 106 -4.80 8.92 -4.14
C THR A 106 -4.75 10.17 -3.26
N GLU A 107 -5.13 10.06 -1.99
CA GLU A 107 -5.01 11.16 -1.01
C GLU A 107 -3.54 11.49 -0.73
N SER A 108 -2.68 10.47 -0.56
CA SER A 108 -1.23 10.65 -0.39
C SER A 108 -0.58 11.32 -1.59
N LEU A 109 -1.00 10.96 -2.81
CA LEU A 109 -0.51 11.58 -4.04
C LEU A 109 -0.99 13.03 -4.19
N GLY A 110 -2.23 13.32 -3.77
CA GLY A 110 -2.80 14.66 -3.74
C GLY A 110 -2.09 15.57 -2.74
N ALA A 111 -1.82 15.07 -1.53
CA ALA A 111 -1.07 15.77 -0.49
C ALA A 111 0.45 15.84 -0.79
N GLY A 112 0.97 14.97 -1.67
CA GLY A 112 2.39 14.87 -1.98
C GLY A 112 3.25 14.29 -0.85
N GLN A 113 2.62 13.75 0.19
CA GLN A 113 3.23 13.11 1.35
C GLN A 113 2.33 11.96 1.82
N PRO A 114 2.88 10.92 2.49
CA PRO A 114 2.06 9.85 3.01
C PRO A 114 1.09 10.39 4.06
N VAL A 115 -0.21 10.30 3.79
CA VAL A 115 -1.23 10.71 4.76
C VAL A 115 -1.32 9.66 5.87
N PRO A 116 -1.67 10.05 7.11
CA PRO A 116 -1.96 9.10 8.17
C PRO A 116 -3.02 8.08 7.72
N VAL A 117 -2.78 6.81 8.00
CA VAL A 117 -3.75 5.75 7.72
C VAL A 117 -4.95 5.95 8.65
N GLU A 118 -6.15 5.93 8.08
CA GLU A 118 -7.42 6.07 8.80
C GLU A 118 -8.24 4.80 8.60
N CYS A 119 -9.25 4.57 9.45
CA CYS A 119 -10.13 3.40 9.37
C CYS A 119 -10.77 3.23 7.98
N ARG A 120 -11.21 4.33 7.36
CA ARG A 120 -11.79 4.35 6.00
C ARG A 120 -10.84 3.86 4.91
N HIS A 121 -9.54 3.92 5.17
CA HIS A 121 -8.50 3.48 4.24
C HIS A 121 -8.17 2.00 4.39
N ARG A 122 -8.49 1.38 5.53
CA ARG A 122 -8.09 0.01 5.85
C ARG A 122 -9.12 -0.98 5.34
N LEU A 123 -8.66 -1.97 4.58
CA LEU A 123 -9.52 -3.04 4.09
C LEU A 123 -9.82 -4.11 5.16
N GLU A 124 -8.97 -4.25 6.17
CA GLU A 124 -9.10 -5.26 7.24
C GLU A 124 -10.24 -4.94 8.24
N GLU A 125 -10.43 -3.67 8.59
CA GLU A 125 -11.34 -3.28 9.69
C GLU A 125 -12.82 -3.46 9.33
N ALA A 126 -13.18 -3.44 8.04
CA ALA A 126 -14.55 -3.71 7.61
C ALA A 126 -14.99 -5.14 7.99
N LEU A 127 -14.08 -6.11 7.95
CA LEU A 127 -14.38 -7.49 8.33
C LEU A 127 -14.40 -7.67 9.85
N GLU A 128 -13.57 -6.97 10.62
CA GLU A 128 -13.60 -7.03 12.09
C GLU A 128 -14.93 -6.48 12.63
N ILE A 129 -15.42 -5.37 12.06
CA ILE A 129 -16.75 -4.81 12.35
C ILE A 129 -17.86 -5.80 11.95
N LEU A 130 -17.75 -6.46 10.79
CA LEU A 130 -18.73 -7.45 10.33
C LEU A 130 -18.67 -8.77 11.11
N ALA A 131 -17.49 -9.20 11.54
CA ALA A 131 -17.27 -10.40 12.34
C ALA A 131 -17.73 -10.17 13.79
N GLU A 132 -17.57 -8.97 14.34
CA GLU A 132 -18.17 -8.57 15.61
C GLU A 132 -19.70 -8.47 15.50
N ALA A 133 -20.22 -8.02 14.36
CA ALA A 133 -21.67 -8.05 14.07
C ALA A 133 -22.20 -9.48 13.85
N ALA A 134 -21.44 -10.38 13.24
CA ALA A 134 -21.82 -11.77 12.96
C ALA A 134 -21.61 -12.70 14.17
N GLY A 135 -20.67 -12.39 15.06
CA GLY A 135 -20.54 -13.01 16.39
C GLY A 135 -21.71 -12.67 17.34
N PHE A 136 -22.64 -11.84 16.89
CA PHE A 136 -23.88 -11.50 17.57
C PHE A 136 -25.10 -12.22 16.99
N GLU A 137 -24.93 -13.37 16.34
CA GLU A 137 -26.05 -14.30 16.07
C GLU A 137 -26.44 -15.02 17.38
N GLY A 138 -26.96 -14.26 18.34
CA GLY A 138 -27.24 -14.77 19.68
C GLY A 138 -27.66 -13.78 20.74
N SER A 139 -28.16 -12.57 20.41
CA SER A 139 -29.18 -11.94 21.26
C SER A 139 -29.97 -10.88 20.51
N GLU A 140 -31.27 -11.05 20.47
CA GLU A 140 -32.24 -10.08 19.97
C GLU A 140 -32.04 -8.69 20.60
N GLY A 141 -32.01 -7.68 19.73
CA GLY A 141 -32.51 -6.35 20.06
C GLY A 141 -31.63 -5.54 21.01
N ARG A 142 -30.49 -5.03 20.54
CA ARG A 142 -29.87 -3.80 21.10
C ARG A 142 -28.81 -3.12 20.20
N LEU A 143 -28.70 -3.52 18.93
CA LEU A 143 -27.64 -3.03 18.03
C LEU A 143 -27.89 -1.62 17.45
N LEU A 144 -29.12 -1.10 17.52
CA LEU A 144 -29.45 0.19 16.89
C LEU A 144 -29.34 1.40 17.83
N THR A 145 -28.97 1.22 19.11
CA THR A 145 -28.96 2.32 20.09
C THR A 145 -27.58 2.80 20.52
N PHE A 146 -26.48 2.05 20.34
CA PHE A 146 -25.19 2.48 20.90
C PHE A 146 -24.31 3.32 19.97
N CYS A 147 -24.26 3.03 18.66
CA CYS A 147 -23.41 3.81 17.75
C CYS A 147 -23.95 5.20 17.42
N ARG A 148 -25.25 5.47 17.68
CA ARG A 148 -25.83 6.82 17.52
C ARG A 148 -25.72 7.70 18.76
N ALA A 149 -25.46 7.13 19.94
CA ALA A 149 -25.43 7.88 21.20
C ALA A 149 -24.06 8.50 21.52
N ALA A 150 -22.95 7.88 21.09
CA ALA A 150 -21.61 8.40 21.36
C ALA A 150 -21.31 9.73 20.64
N SER A 151 -21.91 9.96 19.47
CA SER A 151 -21.74 11.22 18.71
C SER A 151 -22.49 12.41 19.33
N VAL A 152 -23.52 12.18 20.15
CA VAL A 152 -24.28 13.26 20.81
C VAL A 152 -23.60 13.71 22.10
N LEU A 153 -23.00 12.78 22.88
CA LEU A 153 -22.36 13.12 24.15
C LEU A 153 -20.99 13.82 24.00
N LYS A 154 -20.34 13.70 22.83
CA LYS A 154 -19.06 14.37 22.54
C LYS A 154 -19.22 15.78 21.93
N ALA A 155 -20.45 16.21 21.70
CA ALA A 155 -20.80 17.51 21.11
C ALA A 155 -21.38 18.52 22.12
N LEU A 156 -21.43 18.18 23.41
CA LEU A 156 -21.83 19.12 24.45
C LEU A 156 -20.58 19.79 25.06
N PRO A 157 -20.51 21.13 25.11
CA PRO A 157 -19.53 21.79 25.97
C PRO A 157 -19.87 21.48 27.43
N SER A 158 -18.86 21.00 28.18
CA SER A 158 -18.88 20.87 29.64
C SER A 158 -19.04 22.25 30.32
N PRO A 159 -19.66 22.34 31.51
CA PRO A 159 -20.41 23.50 32.02
C PRO A 159 -19.62 24.80 32.23
#